data_AF-A0A7V8YNM6-F1
#
_entry.id   AF-A0A7V8YNM6-F1
#
_cell.length_a   1.000
_cell.length_b   1.000
_cell.length_c   1.000
_cell.angle_alpha   90.00
_cell.angle_beta   90.00
_cell.angle_gamma   90.00
#
_symmetry.space_group_name_H-M   'P 1'
#
loop_
_entity.id
_entity.type
_entity.pdbx_description
1 polymer ?
#
loop_
_entity_poly.entity_id
_entity_poly.type
_entity_poly.pdbx_seq_one_letter_code
_entity_poly.pdbx_strand_id
1 'polypeptide(L)'
;MPKERTLGGVGSKVLFENDRVKVWELLLQPGERSDVHRHELDHLLIEIGGDRVAVDPEPDTEGPYKDYLEGEVIKGMVIPVDRGGIETAVNIGTQPFHEIIVELKD
;
A
#
# COMPACT_ATOMS: atom_id res chain seq x y z
N MET A 1 13.65 -23.31 5.50
CA MET A 1 14.08 -22.12 4.74
C MET A 1 12.82 -21.35 4.42
N PRO A 2 12.68 -20.07 4.83
CA PRO A 2 11.59 -19.27 4.27
C PRO A 2 11.78 -19.27 2.75
N LYS A 3 10.72 -19.57 2.00
CA LYS A 3 10.77 -19.47 0.53
C LYS A 3 11.14 -18.03 0.22
N GLU A 4 12.22 -17.84 -0.53
CA GLU A 4 12.58 -16.55 -1.10
C GLU A 4 11.40 -16.14 -2.00
N ARG A 5 10.61 -15.15 -1.55
CA ARG A 5 9.50 -14.59 -2.33
C ARG A 5 10.00 -13.36 -3.07
N THR A 6 9.60 -13.23 -4.32
CA THR A 6 9.84 -12.00 -5.09
C THR A 6 8.81 -10.97 -4.66
N LEU A 7 9.27 -9.82 -4.18
CA LEU A 7 8.42 -8.69 -3.81
C LEU A 7 8.32 -7.71 -4.98
N GLY A 8 7.15 -7.10 -5.15
CA GLY A 8 6.93 -5.99 -6.07
C GLY A 8 7.26 -4.64 -5.45
N GLY A 9 6.92 -3.57 -6.18
CA GLY A 9 6.98 -2.21 -5.66
C GLY A 9 5.82 -1.90 -4.71
N VAL A 10 6.02 -0.94 -3.81
CA VAL A 10 4.97 -0.45 -2.89
C VAL A 10 3.78 0.13 -3.65
N GLY A 11 4.03 0.79 -4.77
CA GLY A 11 2.99 1.17 -5.74
C GLY A 11 3.31 0.66 -7.14
N SER A 12 2.37 0.84 -8.07
CA SER A 12 2.52 0.42 -9.47
C SER A 12 3.45 1.33 -10.28
N LYS A 13 3.69 2.58 -9.83
CA LYS A 13 4.55 3.53 -10.53
C LYS A 13 5.22 4.52 -9.57
N VAL A 14 6.51 4.80 -9.77
CA VAL A 14 7.20 5.91 -9.09
C VAL A 14 6.86 7.22 -9.79
N LEU A 15 6.34 8.19 -9.05
CA LEU A 15 6.02 9.53 -9.56
C LEU A 15 7.15 10.53 -9.30
N PHE A 16 7.81 10.42 -8.16
CA PHE A 16 8.85 11.34 -7.73
C PHE A 16 9.76 10.67 -6.70
N GLU A 17 11.04 11.03 -6.71
CA GLU A 17 11.99 10.57 -5.71
C GLU A 17 13.09 11.61 -5.47
N ASN A 18 13.40 11.89 -4.22
CA ASN A 18 14.56 12.67 -3.80
C ASN A 18 15.19 12.09 -2.51
N ASP A 19 16.08 12.85 -1.87
CA ASP A 19 16.78 12.44 -0.66
C ASP A 19 15.89 12.33 0.59
N ARG A 20 14.67 12.88 0.55
CA ARG A 20 13.76 12.95 1.71
C ARG A 20 12.54 12.05 1.57
N VAL A 21 12.07 11.85 0.34
CA VAL A 21 10.86 11.08 0.08
C VAL A 21 10.94 10.28 -1.20
N LYS A 22 10.14 9.22 -1.26
CA LYS A 22 9.76 8.55 -2.50
C LYS A 22 8.25 8.53 -2.61
N VAL A 23 7.72 8.95 -3.76
CA VAL A 23 6.29 9.05 -4.01
C VAL A 23 5.90 8.04 -5.07
N TRP A 24 4.95 7.19 -4.71
CA TRP A 24 4.37 6.17 -5.57
C TRP A 24 2.91 6.51 -5.92
N GLU A 25 2.48 6.06 -7.09
CA GLU A 25 1.09 5.89 -7.47
C GLU A 25 0.76 4.40 -7.34
N LEU A 26 -0.37 4.10 -6.72
CA LEU A 26 -1.01 2.80 -6.76
C LEU A 26 -2.37 2.96 -7.42
N LEU A 27 -2.57 2.25 -8.52
CA LEU A 27 -3.84 2.23 -9.26
C LEU A 27 -4.25 0.77 -9.45
N LEU A 28 -5.42 0.40 -8.95
CA LEU A 28 -5.96 -0.96 -9.02
C LEU A 28 -7.37 -0.93 -9.62
N GLN A 29 -7.61 -1.74 -10.66
CA GLN A 29 -8.95 -1.98 -11.18
C GLN A 29 -9.80 -2.77 -10.17
N PRO A 30 -11.14 -2.74 -10.28
CA PRO A 30 -12.01 -3.55 -9.43
C PRO A 30 -11.61 -5.04 -9.43
N GLY A 31 -11.38 -5.61 -8.24
CA GLY A 31 -10.92 -6.98 -8.05
C GLY A 31 -9.41 -7.21 -8.23
N GLU A 32 -8.65 -6.18 -8.62
CA GLU A 32 -7.20 -6.26 -8.78
C GLU A 32 -6.50 -6.24 -7.42
N ARG A 33 -5.34 -6.90 -7.38
CA ARG A 33 -4.45 -7.00 -6.24
C ARG A 33 -3.11 -6.42 -6.64
N SER A 34 -2.47 -5.67 -5.74
CA SER A 34 -1.07 -5.32 -5.93
C SER A 34 -0.18 -6.56 -5.89
N ASP A 35 1.08 -6.42 -6.27
CA ASP A 35 2.09 -7.38 -5.85
C ASP A 35 2.20 -7.37 -4.31
N VAL A 36 2.65 -8.50 -3.74
CA VAL A 36 3.11 -8.51 -2.35
C VAL A 36 4.32 -7.58 -2.27
N HIS A 37 4.28 -6.62 -1.37
CA HIS A 37 5.34 -5.64 -1.18
C HIS A 37 5.64 -5.46 0.31
N ARG A 38 6.76 -4.79 0.59
CA ARG A 38 7.21 -4.49 1.95
C ARG A 38 7.43 -2.99 2.09
N HIS A 39 6.92 -2.43 3.17
CA HIS A 39 7.19 -1.05 3.57
C HIS A 39 8.43 -1.02 4.46
N GLU A 40 9.60 -0.74 3.88
CA GLU A 40 10.86 -0.58 4.63
C GLU A 40 10.95 0.77 5.37
N LEU A 41 10.08 1.71 4.99
CA LEU A 41 10.04 3.08 5.49
C LEU A 41 8.66 3.41 6.06
N ASP A 42 8.65 4.34 7.01
CA ASP A 42 7.40 4.94 7.48
C ASP A 42 6.80 5.71 6.30
N HIS A 43 5.49 5.68 6.16
CA HIS A 43 4.86 6.21 4.97
C HIS A 43 3.47 6.78 5.25
N LEU A 44 3.03 7.62 4.31
CA LEU A 44 1.68 8.17 4.28
C LEU A 44 0.92 7.54 3.12
N LEU A 45 -0.25 6.99 3.41
CA LEU A 45 -1.24 6.58 2.42
C LEU A 45 -2.21 7.75 2.20
N ILE A 46 -2.43 8.14 0.95
CA ILE A 46 -3.31 9.24 0.58
C ILE A 46 -4.34 8.75 -0.42
N GLU A 47 -5.58 8.61 0.02
CA GLU A 47 -6.67 8.10 -0.79
C GLU A 47 -7.16 9.17 -1.78
N ILE A 48 -7.02 8.91 -3.08
CA ILE A 48 -7.43 9.85 -4.14
C ILE A 48 -8.78 9.46 -4.74
N GLY A 49 -9.03 8.17 -4.92
CA GLY A 49 -10.25 7.67 -5.54
C GLY A 49 -10.48 6.18 -5.31
N GLY A 50 -11.72 5.74 -5.53
CA GLY A 50 -12.19 4.40 -5.19
C GLY A 50 -13.42 4.46 -4.28
N ASP A 51 -13.92 3.29 -3.92
CA ASP A 51 -15.06 3.10 -3.02
C ASP A 51 -14.74 2.15 -1.86
N ARG A 52 -14.04 1.03 -2.09
CA ARG A 52 -13.58 0.13 -1.02
C ARG A 52 -12.21 -0.47 -1.31
N VAL A 53 -11.39 -0.59 -0.27
CA VAL A 53 -10.06 -1.21 -0.33
C VAL A 53 -9.88 -2.17 0.84
N ALA A 54 -9.05 -3.18 0.65
CA ALA A 54 -8.60 -4.06 1.72
C ALA A 54 -7.08 -4.15 1.75
N VAL A 55 -6.56 -4.35 2.95
CA VAL A 55 -5.17 -4.73 3.20
C VAL A 55 -5.17 -6.21 3.59
N ASP A 56 -4.36 -6.99 2.89
CA ASP A 56 -4.16 -8.43 3.14
C ASP A 56 -2.70 -8.65 3.58
N PRO A 57 -2.41 -8.66 4.89
CA PRO A 57 -1.05 -8.78 5.40
C PRO A 57 -0.51 -10.21 5.28
N GLU A 58 0.77 -10.34 5.01
CA GLU A 58 1.45 -11.63 5.02
C GLU A 58 1.64 -12.13 6.47
N PRO A 59 1.67 -13.46 6.72
CA PRO A 59 1.80 -14.01 8.07
C PRO A 59 3.06 -13.61 8.82
N ASP A 60 4.10 -13.20 8.10
CA ASP A 60 5.38 -12.74 8.62
C ASP A 60 5.55 -11.21 8.54
N THR A 61 4.45 -10.46 8.35
CA THR A 61 4.43 -9.00 8.46
C THR A 61 4.92 -8.57 9.84
N GLU A 62 5.77 -7.54 9.91
CA GLU A 62 6.23 -6.93 11.16
C GLU A 62 5.49 -5.62 11.44
N GLY A 63 4.72 -5.11 10.48
CA GLY A 63 3.96 -3.86 10.58
C GLY A 63 2.76 -3.89 11.52
N PRO A 64 2.09 -2.74 11.71
CA PRO A 64 1.02 -2.57 12.69
C PRO A 64 -0.27 -3.35 12.37
N TYR A 65 -0.51 -3.67 11.09
CA TYR A 65 -1.70 -4.40 10.64
C TYR A 65 -1.37 -5.88 10.45
N LYS A 66 -1.96 -6.75 11.30
CA LYS A 66 -1.71 -8.20 11.31
C LYS A 66 -2.85 -9.05 10.74
N ASP A 67 -4.04 -8.46 10.67
CA ASP A 67 -5.25 -9.12 10.20
C ASP A 67 -5.70 -8.49 8.89
N TYR A 68 -6.48 -9.24 8.10
CA TYR A 68 -7.14 -8.69 6.93
C TYR A 68 -8.13 -7.60 7.34
N LEU A 69 -7.99 -6.41 6.76
CA LEU A 69 -8.79 -5.23 7.08
C LEU A 69 -9.42 -4.67 5.81
N GLU A 70 -10.70 -4.30 5.89
CA GLU A 70 -11.43 -3.63 4.81
C GLU A 70 -11.87 -2.24 5.25
N GLY A 71 -11.84 -1.28 4.33
CA GLY A 71 -12.25 0.10 4.57
C GLY A 71 -13.04 0.67 3.39
N GLU A 72 -13.90 1.65 3.72
CA GLU A 72 -14.42 2.57 2.72
C GLU A 72 -13.32 3.57 2.35
N VAL A 73 -13.19 3.88 1.07
CA VAL A 73 -12.24 4.89 0.58
C VAL A 73 -12.83 6.28 0.83
N ILE A 74 -12.16 7.07 1.66
CA ILE A 74 -12.49 8.44 2.00
C ILE A 74 -11.52 9.37 1.25
N LYS A 75 -11.98 9.93 0.13
CA LYS A 75 -11.16 10.83 -0.71
C LYS A 75 -10.53 11.97 0.10
N GLY A 76 -9.21 12.07 0.02
CA GLY A 76 -8.39 13.04 0.75
C GLY A 76 -7.97 12.59 2.16
N MET A 77 -8.38 11.40 2.61
CA MET A 77 -7.88 10.83 3.86
C MET A 77 -6.38 10.55 3.76
N VAL A 78 -5.66 10.88 4.83
CA VAL A 78 -4.23 10.62 4.97
C VAL A 78 -4.02 9.72 6.18
N ILE A 79 -3.39 8.58 5.96
CA ILE A 79 -3.15 7.57 7.00
C ILE A 79 -1.63 7.42 7.17
N PRO A 80 -1.05 7.81 8.32
CA PRO A 80 0.34 7.51 8.62
C PRO A 80 0.47 6.05 9.07
N VAL A 81 1.48 5.36 8.54
CA VAL A 81 1.74 3.95 8.84
C VAL A 81 3.22 3.74 9.12
N ASP A 82 3.52 3.09 10.25
CA ASP A 82 4.88 2.72 10.63
C ASP A 82 5.41 1.60 9.71
N ARG A 83 6.72 1.62 9.45
CA ARG A 83 7.42 0.60 8.63
C ARG A 83 7.27 -0.83 9.16
N GLY A 84 7.62 -1.77 8.30
CA GLY A 84 7.70 -3.21 8.60
C GLY A 84 6.53 -4.03 8.05
N GLY A 85 5.52 -3.37 7.51
CA GLY A 85 4.38 -4.02 6.84
C GLY A 85 4.84 -4.85 5.64
N ILE A 86 4.28 -6.04 5.51
CA ILE A 86 4.35 -6.86 4.30
C ILE A 86 2.93 -7.26 3.94
N GLU A 87 2.45 -6.83 2.78
CA GLU A 87 1.04 -6.91 2.47
C GLU A 87 0.76 -6.88 0.98
N THR A 88 -0.50 -7.15 0.66
CA THR A 88 -1.12 -6.88 -0.64
C THR A 88 -2.28 -5.91 -0.43
N ALA A 89 -2.32 -4.83 -1.22
CA ALA A 89 -3.51 -4.00 -1.33
C ALA A 89 -4.49 -4.63 -2.33
N VAL A 90 -5.76 -4.69 -1.97
CA VAL A 90 -6.81 -5.31 -2.79
C VAL A 90 -7.93 -4.31 -3.03
N ASN A 91 -8.24 -4.04 -4.29
CA ASN A 91 -9.44 -3.30 -4.62
C ASN A 91 -10.66 -4.24 -4.54
N ILE A 92 -11.35 -4.22 -3.41
CA ILE A 92 -12.59 -4.97 -3.17
C ILE A 92 -13.86 -4.18 -3.55
N GLY A 93 -13.66 -3.00 -4.13
CA GLY A 93 -14.71 -2.10 -4.56
C GLY A 93 -15.16 -2.34 -6.00
N THR A 94 -15.94 -1.38 -6.52
CA THR A 94 -16.50 -1.40 -7.88
C THR A 94 -15.94 -0.27 -8.75
N GLN A 95 -15.15 0.64 -8.17
CA GLN A 95 -14.46 1.72 -8.87
C GLN A 95 -12.95 1.49 -8.87
N PRO A 96 -12.19 2.04 -9.83
CA PRO A 96 -10.74 2.04 -9.75
C PRO A 96 -10.27 2.69 -8.44
N PHE A 97 -9.46 1.96 -7.67
CA PHE A 97 -8.81 2.45 -6.46
C PHE A 97 -7.53 3.18 -6.88
N HIS A 98 -7.38 4.41 -6.39
CA HIS A 98 -6.25 5.28 -6.68
C HIS A 98 -5.73 5.89 -5.39
N GLU A 99 -4.46 5.64 -5.11
CA GLU A 99 -3.76 6.07 -3.91
C GLU A 99 -2.39 6.64 -4.26
N ILE A 100 -1.98 7.64 -3.49
CA ILE A 100 -0.60 8.13 -3.49
C ILE A 100 0.06 7.68 -2.19
N ILE A 101 1.23 7.07 -2.31
CA ILE A 101 2.01 6.58 -1.17
C ILE A 101 3.28 7.42 -1.09
N VAL A 102 3.52 8.02 0.07
CA VAL A 102 4.73 8.83 0.32
C VAL A 102 5.58 8.13 1.37
N GLU A 103 6.66 7.48 0.94
CA GLU A 103 7.66 6.89 1.83
C GLU A 103 8.64 7.97 2.32
N LEU A 104 8.94 7.97 3.62
CA LEU A 104 9.79 8.95 4.28
C LEU A 104 11.21 8.39 4.47
N LYS A 105 12.20 9.07 3.89
CA LYS A 105 13.64 8.76 3.98
C LYS A 105 14.27 9.69 5.00
N ASP A 106 14.01 9.45 6.27
CA ASP A 106 14.71 10.11 7.37
C ASP A 106 15.98 9.34 7.77
#